data_AF-A0A9X8GA45-F1
#
_entry.id   AF-A0A9X8GA45-F1
#
_cell.length_a   1.000
_cell.length_b   1.000
_cell.length_c   1.000
_cell.angle_alpha   90.00
_cell.angle_beta   90.00
_cell.angle_gamma   90.00
#
_symmetry.space_group_name_H-M   'P 1'
#
loop_
_entity.id
_entity.type
_entity.pdbx_description
1 polymer ?
#
loop_
_entity_poly.entity_id
_entity_poly.type
_entity_poly.pdbx_seq_one_letter_code
_entity_poly.pdbx_strand_id
1 'polypeptide(L)'
;MGLKKVTLAQVKASVKKNKSWNGYVAPNKVAEFHVNQGWHLGVQINVMTNDNGDLFVGGQHLLTRYLENFQYHNCNNEVGTGVAYWELTS
;
A
#
# COMPACT_ATOMS: atom_id res chain seq x y z
N MET A 1 -4.29 14.24 10.86
CA MET A 1 -4.37 13.70 9.49
C MET A 1 -5.06 12.35 9.55
N GLY A 2 -6.16 12.21 8.84
CA GLY A 2 -6.87 10.93 8.74
C GLY A 2 -6.22 10.05 7.68
N LEU A 3 -6.72 8.83 7.54
CA LEU A 3 -6.38 7.97 6.41
C LEU A 3 -7.63 7.71 5.57
N LYS A 4 -7.43 7.45 4.29
CA LYS A 4 -8.49 7.04 3.39
C LYS A 4 -8.13 5.72 2.76
N LYS A 5 -9.00 4.72 2.92
CA LYS A 5 -8.84 3.43 2.24
C LYS A 5 -9.01 3.63 0.73
N VAL A 6 -8.07 3.11 -0.04
CA VAL A 6 -8.10 3.13 -1.51
C VAL A 6 -7.92 1.74 -2.08
N THR A 7 -8.35 1.58 -3.32
CA THR A 7 -8.20 0.34 -4.09
C THR A 7 -6.86 0.34 -4.84
N LEU A 8 -6.35 -0.85 -5.18
CA LEU A 8 -5.17 -0.96 -6.03
C LEU A 8 -5.37 -0.25 -7.38
N ALA A 9 -6.58 -0.24 -7.93
CA ALA A 9 -6.89 0.48 -9.16
C ALA A 9 -6.71 2.00 -9.01
N GLN A 10 -7.12 2.57 -7.87
CA GLN A 10 -6.90 3.99 -7.56
C GLN A 10 -5.42 4.31 -7.37
N VAL A 11 -4.65 3.42 -6.70
CA VAL A 11 -3.19 3.55 -6.59
C VAL A 11 -2.56 3.60 -7.99
N LYS A 12 -2.89 2.61 -8.85
CA LYS A 12 -2.39 2.56 -10.24
C LYS A 12 -2.77 3.80 -11.04
N ALA A 13 -4.00 4.29 -10.90
CA ALA A 13 -4.45 5.52 -11.55
C ALA A 13 -3.68 6.76 -11.05
N SER A 14 -3.43 6.86 -9.75
CA SER A 14 -2.62 7.93 -9.16
C SER A 14 -1.19 7.89 -9.71
N VAL A 15 -0.54 6.74 -9.73
CA VAL A 15 0.83 6.62 -10.28
C VAL A 15 0.84 6.96 -11.77
N LYS A 16 -0.16 6.53 -12.55
CA LYS A 16 -0.26 6.90 -13.97
C LYS A 16 -0.37 8.42 -14.17
N LYS A 17 -1.14 9.10 -13.33
CA LYS A 17 -1.37 10.55 -13.42
C LYS A 17 -0.18 11.37 -12.90
N ASN A 18 0.33 10.99 -11.73
CA ASN A 18 1.28 11.80 -10.95
C ASN A 18 2.70 11.25 -10.98
N LYS A 19 2.96 10.15 -11.71
CA LYS A 19 4.22 9.38 -11.73
C LYS A 19 4.63 8.72 -10.41
N SER A 20 3.94 9.04 -9.32
CA SER A 20 4.13 8.42 -8.02
C SER A 20 2.86 8.31 -7.20
N TRP A 21 2.88 7.47 -6.18
CA TRP A 21 1.89 7.37 -5.12
C TRP A 21 2.60 7.12 -3.79
N ASN A 22 2.22 7.88 -2.76
CA ASN A 22 2.72 7.72 -1.41
C ASN A 22 1.56 7.33 -0.49
N GLY A 23 1.73 6.26 0.27
CA GLY A 23 0.69 5.81 1.19
C GLY A 23 1.15 4.65 2.03
N TYR A 24 0.21 4.03 2.73
CA TYR A 24 0.46 2.89 3.60
C TYR A 24 -0.16 1.62 3.00
N VAL A 25 0.53 0.49 3.21
CA VAL A 25 -0.05 -0.84 3.04
C VAL A 25 -0.15 -1.54 4.38
N ALA A 26 -1.23 -2.29 4.59
CA ALA A 26 -1.47 -3.05 5.81
C ALA A 26 -2.28 -4.32 5.48
N PRO A 27 -2.31 -5.31 6.37
CA PRO A 27 -3.27 -6.40 6.29
C PRO A 27 -4.72 -5.89 6.14
N ASN A 28 -5.54 -6.57 5.35
CA ASN A 28 -6.81 -6.01 4.89
C ASN A 28 -7.91 -5.81 5.96
N LYS A 29 -7.80 -6.45 7.13
CA LYS A 29 -8.71 -6.27 8.28
C LYS A 29 -8.17 -5.29 9.33
N VAL A 30 -6.95 -4.77 9.18
CA VAL A 30 -6.43 -3.75 10.09
C VAL A 30 -7.33 -2.51 10.01
N ALA A 31 -7.81 -2.07 11.17
CA ALA A 31 -8.60 -0.86 11.28
C ALA A 31 -7.71 0.37 10.98
N GLU A 32 -8.30 1.38 10.34
CA GLU A 32 -7.61 2.61 9.93
C GLU A 32 -6.74 3.22 11.03
N PHE A 33 -7.28 3.29 12.25
CA PHE A 33 -6.58 3.83 13.41
C PHE A 33 -5.24 3.13 13.66
N HIS A 34 -5.14 1.81 13.47
CA HIS A 34 -3.91 1.06 13.73
C HIS A 34 -2.90 1.10 12.57
N VAL A 35 -3.24 1.70 11.42
CA VAL A 35 -2.34 1.74 10.26
C VAL A 35 -1.19 2.74 10.50
N ASN A 36 -1.51 3.97 10.88
CA ASN A 36 -0.52 5.04 11.13
C ASN A 36 -0.67 5.69 12.51
N GLN A 37 -1.48 5.09 13.39
CA GLN A 37 -1.59 5.45 14.80
C GLN A 37 -1.69 4.16 15.63
N GLY A 38 -1.83 4.28 16.94
CA GLY A 38 -1.98 3.15 17.85
C GLY A 38 -0.81 2.17 17.76
N TRP A 39 -1.01 1.03 17.09
CA TRP A 39 -0.01 -0.03 16.94
C TRP A 39 0.90 0.13 15.72
N HIS A 40 0.61 1.10 14.84
CA HIS A 40 1.44 1.42 13.66
C HIS A 40 1.76 0.20 12.78
N LEU A 41 0.72 -0.56 12.43
CA LEU A 41 0.82 -1.79 11.63
C LEU A 41 0.95 -1.54 10.12
N GLY A 42 0.82 -0.29 9.68
CA GLY A 42 0.97 0.10 8.28
C GLY A 42 2.42 0.30 7.89
N VAL A 43 2.80 -0.23 6.73
CA VAL A 43 4.10 0.05 6.12
C VAL A 43 3.93 1.18 5.12
N GLN A 44 4.61 2.29 5.35
CA GLN A 44 4.63 3.39 4.39
C GLN A 44 5.46 2.99 3.17
N ILE A 45 4.89 3.17 1.97
CA ILE A 45 5.56 2.86 0.71
C ILE A 45 5.40 4.01 -0.29
N ASN A 46 6.41 4.16 -1.14
CA ASN A 46 6.38 5.00 -2.32
C ASN A 46 6.35 4.10 -3.56
N VAL A 47 5.30 4.25 -4.37
CA VAL A 47 5.12 3.54 -5.64
C VAL A 47 5.40 4.51 -6.78
N MET A 48 6.28 4.14 -7.71
CA MET A 48 6.62 4.92 -8.90
C MET A 48 6.42 4.08 -10.16
N THR A 49 6.39 4.73 -11.32
CA THR A 49 6.38 4.06 -12.63
C THR A 49 7.66 4.33 -13.40
N ASN A 50 8.17 3.35 -14.13
CA ASN A 50 9.20 3.56 -15.15
C ASN A 50 8.56 3.97 -16.50
N ASP A 51 9.40 4.15 -17.53
CA ASP A 51 8.98 4.49 -18.90
C ASP A 51 8.20 3.36 -19.58
N ASN A 52 8.40 2.10 -19.16
CA ASN A 52 7.67 0.94 -19.65
C ASN A 52 6.29 0.76 -19.00
N GLY A 53 5.95 1.58 -17.99
CA GLY A 53 4.69 1.48 -17.24
C GLY A 53 4.70 0.47 -16.09
N ASP A 54 5.84 -0.13 -15.79
CA ASP A 54 6.02 -1.02 -14.64
C ASP A 54 6.03 -0.21 -13.34
N LEU A 55 5.37 -0.75 -12.32
CA LEU A 55 5.23 -0.11 -11.02
C LEU A 55 6.26 -0.65 -10.03
N PHE A 56 6.99 0.24 -9.36
CA PHE A 56 8.04 -0.12 -8.40
C PHE A 56 7.79 0.49 -7.04
N VAL A 57 8.06 -0.27 -5.99
CA VAL A 57 8.14 0.19 -4.60
C VAL A 57 9.58 0.56 -4.29
N GLY A 58 9.82 1.80 -3.85
CA GLY A 58 11.14 2.30 -3.46
C GLY A 58 12.19 2.26 -4.58
N GLY A 59 11.76 2.20 -5.85
CA GLY A 59 12.65 2.10 -7.01
C GLY A 59 13.36 0.75 -7.19
N GLN A 60 13.06 -0.25 -6.36
CA GLN A 60 13.79 -1.53 -6.35
C GLN A 60 12.90 -2.75 -6.66
N HIS A 61 11.68 -2.79 -6.13
CA HIS A 61 10.83 -3.97 -6.21
C HIS A 61 9.61 -3.72 -7.07
N LEU A 62 9.29 -4.61 -8.01
CA LEU A 62 8.01 -4.58 -8.70
C LEU A 62 6.87 -4.63 -7.67
N LEU A 63 5.87 -3.77 -7.86
CA LEU A 63 4.73 -3.65 -6.93
C LEU A 63 4.03 -5.00 -6.75
N THR A 64 3.84 -5.77 -7.82
CA THR A 64 3.22 -7.10 -7.75
C THR A 64 3.99 -8.03 -6.82
N ARG A 65 5.30 -8.16 -7.03
CA ARG A 65 6.18 -9.01 -6.22
C ARG A 65 6.27 -8.54 -4.76
N TYR A 66 6.28 -7.22 -4.54
CA TYR A 66 6.25 -6.65 -3.20
C TYR A 66 4.96 -7.03 -2.46
N LEU A 67 3.80 -6.92 -3.12
CA LEU A 67 2.51 -7.26 -2.54
C LEU A 67 2.35 -8.78 -2.32
N GLU A 68 2.85 -9.61 -3.24
CA GLU A 68 2.88 -11.06 -3.09
C GLU A 68 3.71 -11.46 -1.86
N ASN A 69 4.91 -10.90 -1.71
CA ASN A 69 5.75 -11.13 -0.53
C ASN A 69 5.04 -10.65 0.75
N PHE A 70 4.41 -9.47 0.70
CA PHE A 70 3.66 -8.94 1.85
C PHE A 70 2.54 -9.90 2.26
N GLN A 71 1.75 -10.40 1.31
CA GLN A 71 0.68 -11.38 1.58
C GLN A 71 1.23 -12.71 2.08
N TYR A 72 2.31 -13.20 1.48
CA TYR A 72 2.94 -14.46 1.86
C TYR A 72 3.41 -14.46 3.32
N HIS A 73 3.97 -13.35 3.79
CA HIS A 73 4.40 -13.22 5.19
C HIS A 73 3.26 -12.86 6.15
N ASN A 74 2.14 -12.38 5.62
CA ASN A 74 0.97 -12.00 6.40
C ASN A 74 -0.02 -13.18 6.54
N CYS A 75 0.36 -14.16 7.36
CA CYS A 75 -0.42 -15.39 7.60
C CYS A 75 -1.41 -15.29 8.78
N ASN A 76 -1.61 -14.12 9.38
CA ASN A 76 -2.48 -13.99 10.55
C ASN A 76 -3.95 -13.69 10.14
N ASN A 77 -4.86 -14.61 10.46
CA ASN A 77 -6.29 -14.50 10.17
C ASN A 77 -7.00 -13.35 10.91
N GLU A 78 -6.47 -12.88 12.05
CA GLU A 78 -7.02 -11.78 12.85
C GLU A 78 -6.92 -10.46 12.09
N VAL A 79 -5.75 -10.17 11.53
CA VAL A 79 -5.48 -8.95 10.73
C VAL A 79 -5.78 -9.14 9.24
N GLY A 80 -6.05 -10.38 8.82
CA GLY A 80 -6.43 -10.77 7.47
C GLY A 80 -5.23 -11.07 6.58
N THR A 81 -5.43 -11.87 5.54
CA THR A 81 -4.38 -12.34 4.62
C THR A 81 -4.22 -11.50 3.36
N GLY A 82 -5.13 -10.54 3.13
CA GLY A 82 -5.08 -9.64 1.99
C GLY A 82 -4.28 -8.36 2.28
N VAL A 83 -4.15 -7.49 1.28
CA VAL A 83 -3.53 -6.16 1.42
C VAL A 83 -4.60 -5.08 1.27
N ALA A 84 -4.57 -4.09 2.15
CA ALA A 84 -5.28 -2.83 2.03
C ALA A 84 -4.30 -1.67 1.83
N TYR A 85 -4.78 -0.61 1.18
CA TYR A 85 -4.00 0.58 0.81
C TYR A 85 -4.66 1.81 1.42
N TRP A 86 -3.85 2.74 1.91
CA TRP A 86 -4.31 3.94 2.60
C TRP A 86 -3.53 5.17 2.18
N GLU A 87 -4.24 6.27 1.94
CA GLU A 87 -3.66 7.59 1.66
C GLU A 87 -3.85 8.51 2.87
N LEU A 88 -2.88 9.38 3.14
CA LEU A 88 -3.05 10.46 4.12
C LEU A 88 -4.07 11.46 3.60
N THR A 89 -5.03 11.83 4.45
CA THR A 89 -5.92 12.97 4.20
C THR A 89 -5.37 14.21 4.88
N SER A 90 -5.40 15.33 4.15
CA SER A 90 -5.08 16.67 4.63
C SER A 90 -6.06 17.11 5.70
#